data_AF-A0A8T3Y408-F1
#
_entry.id   AF-A0A8T3Y408-F1
#
_cell.length_a   1.000
_cell.length_b   1.000
_cell.length_c   1.000
_cell.angle_alpha   90.00
_cell.angle_beta   90.00
_cell.angle_gamma   90.00
#
_symmetry.space_group_name_H-M   'P 1'
#
loop_
_entity.id
_entity.type
_entity.pdbx_description
1 polymer ?
#
loop_
_entity_poly.entity_id
_entity_poly.type
_entity_poly.pdbx_seq_one_letter_code
_entity_poly.pdbx_strand_id
1 'polypeptide(L)'
;MRKRGDWPENAVYALLGVLVVALAIQAYVLVRAVPEPQLMPLTARQASGTVSFRIIGTCSGPISQGWNLISLCANVSNTNITAVLSEIDYRYVMRWNETAQNFQIFSPLAASNPFTRFETNRSYFVYLNSVSGSIEPNSNTNPDMNITLTTGWSTPAWPYEFDVNFTRYFNSTVHRYHMKWNATTQQFVIWSPRAAAPPPSLMFVGDGQFVYSDVTNVLSYNKTNLTT
;
A
#
# COMPACT_ATOMS: atom_id res chain seq x y z
N MET A 1 56.05 -32.52 66.04
CA MET A 1 55.88 -33.33 64.82
C MET A 1 54.63 -34.19 64.99
N ARG A 2 53.53 -33.89 64.30
CA ARG A 2 52.27 -34.65 64.37
C ARG A 2 52.02 -35.26 62.99
N LYS A 3 52.04 -36.61 62.90
CA LYS A 3 51.86 -37.36 61.65
C LYS A 3 50.48 -37.04 61.07
N ARG A 4 50.48 -36.61 59.80
CA ARG A 4 49.28 -36.40 58.99
C ARG A 4 48.65 -37.78 58.76
N GLY A 5 47.41 -37.96 59.21
CA GLY A 5 46.73 -39.26 59.19
C GLY A 5 46.44 -39.70 57.77
N ASP A 6 47.03 -40.82 57.37
CA ASP A 6 46.65 -41.56 56.17
C ASP A 6 45.24 -42.10 56.36
N TRP A 7 44.32 -41.67 55.50
CA TRP A 7 42.99 -42.26 55.41
C TRP A 7 43.13 -43.65 54.79
N PRO A 8 42.43 -44.67 55.30
CA PRO A 8 42.41 -45.97 54.64
C PRO A 8 41.85 -45.78 53.23
N GLU A 9 42.51 -46.33 52.20
CA GLU A 9 42.14 -46.15 50.78
C GLU A 9 40.64 -46.39 50.52
N ASN A 10 40.07 -47.34 51.27
CA ASN A 10 38.65 -47.69 51.27
C ASN A 10 37.72 -46.49 51.57
N ALA A 11 38.15 -45.56 52.43
CA ALA A 11 37.40 -44.35 52.77
C ALA A 11 37.45 -43.29 51.66
N VAL A 12 38.55 -43.25 50.90
CA VAL A 12 38.70 -42.35 49.75
C VAL A 12 37.79 -42.83 48.60
N TYR A 13 37.74 -44.13 48.33
CA TYR A 13 36.82 -44.70 47.34
C TYR A 13 35.35 -44.57 47.73
N ALA A 14 35.01 -44.69 49.02
CA ALA A 14 33.66 -44.46 49.52
C ALA A 14 33.22 -43.00 49.32
N LEU A 15 34.10 -42.04 49.63
CA LEU A 15 33.82 -40.61 49.44
C LEU A 15 33.70 -40.23 47.96
N LEU A 16 34.57 -40.76 47.09
CA LEU A 16 34.46 -40.57 45.64
C LEU A 16 33.18 -41.18 45.08
N GLY A 17 32.80 -42.38 45.54
CA GLY A 17 31.55 -43.02 45.14
C GLY A 17 30.32 -42.18 45.51
N VAL A 18 30.27 -41.66 46.75
CA VAL A 18 29.19 -40.77 47.20
C VAL A 18 29.16 -39.48 46.39
N LEU A 19 30.32 -38.90 46.06
CA LEU A 19 30.41 -37.68 45.27
C LEU A 19 29.91 -37.89 43.82
N VAL A 20 30.28 -39.00 43.19
CA VAL A 20 29.82 -39.33 41.83
C VAL A 20 28.32 -39.59 41.80
N VAL A 21 27.78 -40.29 42.80
CA VAL A 21 26.33 -40.50 42.92
C VAL A 21 25.61 -39.17 43.19
N ALA A 22 26.13 -38.31 44.06
CA ALA A 22 25.56 -37.00 44.33
C ALA A 22 25.55 -36.10 43.08
N LEU A 23 26.64 -36.10 42.30
CA LEU A 23 26.74 -35.36 41.04
C LEU A 23 25.81 -35.93 39.96
N ALA A 24 25.68 -37.25 39.88
CA ALA A 24 24.73 -37.90 38.97
C ALA A 24 23.27 -37.59 39.35
N ILE A 25 22.94 -37.55 40.65
CA ILE A 25 21.62 -37.15 41.13
C ILE A 25 21.36 -35.67 40.84
N GLN A 26 22.33 -34.77 41.08
CA GLN A 26 22.19 -33.35 40.74
C GLN A 26 21.99 -33.14 39.23
N ALA A 27 22.79 -33.81 38.39
CA ALA A 27 22.62 -33.74 36.94
C ALA A 27 21.27 -34.29 36.49
N TYR A 28 20.81 -35.40 37.08
CA TYR A 28 19.49 -35.98 36.80
C TYR A 28 18.33 -35.05 37.21
N VAL A 29 18.44 -34.38 38.35
CA VAL A 29 17.46 -33.38 38.81
C VAL A 29 17.46 -32.16 37.89
N LEU A 30 18.63 -31.69 37.43
CA LEU A 30 18.74 -30.57 36.49
C LEU A 30 18.16 -30.88 35.10
N VAL A 31 18.33 -32.11 34.59
CA VAL A 31 17.74 -32.53 33.30
C VAL A 31 16.22 -32.65 33.37
N ARG A 32 15.65 -33.03 34.53
CA ARG A 32 14.19 -33.11 34.71
C ARG A 32 13.54 -31.81 35.21
N ALA A 33 14.33 -30.84 35.66
CA ALA A 33 13.84 -29.52 36.04
C ALA A 33 13.70 -28.56 34.84
N VAL A 34 14.02 -29.00 33.62
CA VAL A 34 13.68 -28.25 32.41
C VAL A 34 12.16 -28.36 32.21
N PRO A 35 11.39 -27.28 32.41
CA PRO A 35 9.97 -27.33 32.15
C PRO A 35 9.77 -27.63 30.67
N GLU A 36 8.92 -28.62 30.36
CA GLU A 36 8.43 -28.83 29.00
C GLU A 36 7.97 -27.47 28.44
N PRO A 37 8.37 -27.09 27.21
CA PRO A 37 7.87 -25.88 26.60
C PRO A 37 6.36 -26.03 26.47
N GLN A 38 5.64 -25.38 27.38
CA GLN A 38 4.20 -25.26 27.32
C GLN A 38 3.90 -24.59 25.98
N LEU A 39 3.37 -25.35 25.03
CA LEU A 39 2.78 -24.78 23.83
C LEU A 39 1.64 -23.88 24.30
N MET A 40 1.90 -22.59 24.42
CA MET A 40 0.83 -21.62 24.62
C MET A 40 -0.01 -21.69 23.34
N PRO A 41 -1.28 -22.09 23.41
CA PRO A 41 -2.16 -21.88 22.29
C PRO A 41 -2.24 -20.36 22.09
N LEU A 42 -1.61 -19.86 21.03
CA LEU A 42 -1.91 -18.56 20.46
C LEU A 42 -3.36 -18.65 19.98
N THR A 43 -4.27 -18.40 20.91
CA THR A 43 -5.66 -18.12 20.57
C THR A 43 -5.62 -16.71 20.03
N ALA A 44 -5.32 -16.58 18.74
CA ALA A 44 -5.52 -15.32 18.04
C ALA A 44 -7.02 -15.03 18.14
N ARG A 45 -7.40 -14.21 19.12
CA ARG A 45 -8.70 -13.58 19.10
C ARG A 45 -8.67 -12.68 17.89
N GLN A 46 -9.42 -13.02 16.85
CA GLN A 46 -9.60 -12.15 15.71
C GLN A 46 -10.29 -10.89 16.22
N ALA A 47 -9.49 -9.88 16.58
CA ALA A 47 -9.97 -8.55 16.85
C ALA A 47 -9.97 -7.83 15.51
N SER A 48 -11.05 -8.02 14.75
CA SER A 48 -11.40 -7.09 13.70
C SER A 48 -11.83 -5.79 14.37
N GLY A 49 -10.90 -4.85 14.50
CA GLY A 49 -11.23 -3.47 14.84
C GLY A 49 -11.49 -2.71 13.55
N THR A 50 -12.74 -2.32 13.31
CA THR A 50 -13.02 -1.29 12.32
C THR A 50 -12.75 0.05 12.99
N VAL A 51 -11.64 0.70 12.63
CA VAL A 51 -11.47 2.11 12.94
C VAL A 51 -12.22 2.89 11.88
N SER A 52 -13.46 3.28 12.19
CA SER A 52 -14.26 4.17 11.35
C SER A 52 -14.19 5.58 11.92
N PHE A 53 -13.43 6.45 11.28
CA PHE A 53 -13.63 7.90 11.40
C PHE A 53 -14.45 8.37 10.19
N ARG A 54 -15.39 9.27 10.44
CA ARG A 54 -16.27 9.86 9.44
C ARG A 54 -15.60 11.12 8.91
N ILE A 55 -15.04 11.06 7.71
CA ILE A 55 -14.60 12.23 6.95
C ILE A 55 -15.77 12.69 6.06
N ILE A 56 -16.04 14.00 6.05
CA ILE A 56 -17.25 14.59 5.48
C ILE A 56 -16.97 15.01 4.02
N GLY A 57 -17.05 14.05 3.09
CA GLY A 57 -17.36 14.21 1.64
C GLY A 57 -16.29 14.78 0.69
N THR A 58 -16.34 14.57 -0.64
CA THR A 58 -16.80 13.44 -1.46
C THR A 58 -15.81 13.24 -2.61
N CYS A 59 -14.99 12.20 -2.50
CA CYS A 59 -14.30 11.40 -3.53
C CYS A 59 -13.48 10.33 -2.79
N SER A 60 -14.17 9.57 -1.94
CA SER A 60 -13.53 8.61 -1.05
C SER A 60 -13.45 7.25 -1.74
N GLY A 61 -12.26 6.90 -2.23
CA GLY A 61 -11.92 5.53 -2.62
C GLY A 61 -11.20 4.80 -1.48
N PRO A 62 -11.32 3.47 -1.35
CA PRO A 62 -10.54 2.72 -0.37
C PRO A 62 -9.05 2.81 -0.71
N ILE A 63 -8.24 3.31 0.23
CA ILE A 63 -6.78 3.27 0.14
C ILE A 63 -6.23 2.17 1.02
N SER A 64 -5.24 1.43 0.54
CA SER A 64 -4.58 0.34 1.27
C SER A 64 -3.14 0.71 1.63
N GLN A 65 -2.56 -0.01 2.58
CA GLN A 65 -1.11 0.06 2.78
C GLN A 65 -0.37 -0.29 1.48
N GLY A 66 0.76 0.35 1.23
CA GLY A 66 1.54 0.19 0.00
C GLY A 66 1.20 1.24 -1.06
N TRP A 67 1.35 0.88 -2.34
CA TRP A 67 1.10 1.80 -3.45
C TRP A 67 -0.39 1.90 -3.77
N ASN A 68 -0.86 3.12 -3.96
CA ASN A 68 -2.20 3.45 -4.41
C ASN A 68 -2.08 4.40 -5.59
N LEU A 69 -2.83 4.15 -6.66
CA LEU A 69 -2.93 5.08 -7.79
C LEU A 69 -4.21 5.87 -7.62
N ILE A 70 -4.08 7.17 -7.36
CA ILE A 70 -5.20 8.05 -6.99
C ILE A 70 -5.34 9.20 -7.98
N SER A 71 -6.56 9.71 -8.12
CA SER A 71 -6.85 10.98 -8.78
C SER A 71 -7.42 11.98 -7.77
N LEU A 72 -7.06 13.26 -7.91
CA LEU A 72 -7.84 14.31 -7.26
C LEU A 72 -9.10 14.58 -8.07
N CYS A 73 -10.22 14.87 -7.40
CA CYS A 73 -11.42 15.27 -8.12
C CYS A 73 -11.34 16.72 -8.59
N ALA A 74 -12.29 17.08 -9.45
CA ALA A 74 -12.36 18.42 -9.99
C ALA A 74 -12.53 19.46 -8.85
N ASN A 75 -11.90 20.64 -9.03
CA ASN A 75 -12.10 21.83 -8.21
C ASN A 75 -11.57 21.79 -6.76
N VAL A 76 -10.47 21.08 -6.50
CA VAL A 76 -9.81 21.15 -5.18
C VAL A 76 -9.24 22.56 -4.91
N SER A 77 -9.57 23.14 -3.76
CA SER A 77 -9.11 24.47 -3.31
C SER A 77 -7.63 24.48 -2.93
N ASN A 78 -7.12 23.37 -2.42
CA ASN A 78 -5.72 23.20 -2.04
C ASN A 78 -5.12 21.99 -2.76
N THR A 79 -4.09 22.23 -3.57
CA THR A 79 -3.38 21.19 -4.30
C THR A 79 -1.98 20.91 -3.73
N ASN A 80 -1.58 21.55 -2.63
CA ASN A 80 -0.29 21.27 -2.01
C ASN A 80 -0.26 19.85 -1.43
N ILE A 81 0.73 19.04 -1.83
CA ILE A 81 0.81 17.62 -1.46
C ILE A 81 0.84 17.43 0.06
N THR A 82 1.63 18.24 0.78
CA THR A 82 1.75 18.09 2.24
C THR A 82 0.49 18.51 2.97
N ALA A 83 -0.29 19.42 2.40
CA ALA A 83 -1.58 19.81 2.97
C ALA A 83 -2.67 18.76 2.67
N VAL A 84 -2.76 18.31 1.42
CA VAL A 84 -3.74 17.30 0.97
C VAL A 84 -3.55 15.97 1.69
N LEU A 85 -2.30 15.56 1.93
CA LEU A 85 -1.96 14.30 2.60
C LEU A 85 -1.58 14.49 4.08
N SER A 86 -1.96 15.61 4.71
CA SER A 86 -1.55 15.95 6.09
C SER A 86 -2.00 14.94 7.14
N GLU A 87 -3.13 14.27 6.93
CA GLU A 87 -3.69 13.24 7.84
C GLU A 87 -3.34 11.80 7.41
N ILE A 88 -2.46 11.66 6.42
CA ILE A 88 -2.11 10.38 5.81
C ILE A 88 -0.64 10.08 6.09
N ASP A 89 -0.32 8.89 6.61
CA ASP A 89 1.07 8.46 6.76
C ASP A 89 1.61 7.92 5.42
N TYR A 90 2.19 8.83 4.63
CA TYR A 90 2.77 8.53 3.32
C TYR A 90 4.29 8.78 3.28
N ARG A 91 4.98 8.07 2.39
CA ARG A 91 6.44 8.20 2.21
C ARG A 91 6.85 8.81 0.88
N TYR A 92 6.12 8.46 -0.18
CA TYR A 92 6.45 8.84 -1.55
C TYR A 92 5.18 9.19 -2.31
N VAL A 93 5.29 10.19 -3.18
CA VAL A 93 4.30 10.49 -4.22
C VAL A 93 5.02 10.45 -5.56
N MET A 94 4.50 9.70 -6.53
CA MET A 94 5.07 9.64 -7.88
C MET A 94 4.09 10.20 -8.90
N ARG A 95 4.62 11.05 -9.79
CA ARG A 95 3.90 11.58 -10.95
C ARG A 95 4.55 11.05 -12.21
N TRP A 96 3.74 10.61 -13.16
CA TRP A 96 4.23 10.26 -14.49
C TRP A 96 4.56 11.54 -15.28
N ASN A 97 5.75 11.61 -15.83
CA ASN A 97 6.16 12.66 -16.77
C ASN A 97 5.92 12.14 -18.19
N GLU A 98 4.91 12.66 -18.89
CA GLU A 98 4.54 12.19 -20.21
C GLU A 98 5.63 12.48 -21.26
N THR A 99 6.36 13.59 -21.14
CA THR A 99 7.42 13.94 -22.09
C THR A 99 8.61 12.98 -21.97
N ALA A 100 9.03 12.69 -20.74
CA ALA A 100 10.17 11.82 -20.48
C ALA A 100 9.81 10.33 -20.36
N GLN A 101 8.51 9.99 -20.34
CA GLN A 101 7.97 8.65 -20.12
C GLN A 101 8.62 7.96 -18.89
N ASN A 102 8.68 8.69 -17.77
CA ASN A 102 9.25 8.19 -16.51
C ASN A 102 8.54 8.78 -15.29
N PHE A 103 8.82 8.22 -14.12
CA PHE A 103 8.29 8.77 -12.88
C PHE A 103 9.21 9.83 -12.28
N GLN A 104 8.60 10.93 -11.87
CA GLN A 104 9.17 11.88 -10.93
C GLN A 104 8.68 11.54 -9.53
N ILE A 105 9.55 11.70 -8.53
CA ILE A 105 9.28 11.31 -7.15
C ILE A 105 9.33 12.53 -6.24
N PHE A 106 8.27 12.71 -5.45
CA PHE A 106 8.21 13.60 -4.31
C PHE A 106 8.39 12.78 -3.03
N SER A 107 9.18 13.30 -2.10
CA SER A 107 9.29 12.80 -0.73
C SER A 107 9.37 13.99 0.24
N PRO A 108 8.62 13.98 1.34
CA PRO A 108 8.70 15.05 2.35
C PRO A 108 10.08 15.14 3.01
N LEU A 109 10.91 14.10 2.89
CA LEU A 109 12.28 14.04 3.42
C LEU A 109 13.34 14.40 2.38
N ALA A 110 12.98 14.63 1.11
CA ALA A 110 13.93 15.01 0.08
C ALA A 110 14.38 16.46 0.26
N ALA A 111 15.68 16.73 0.06
CA ALA A 111 16.25 18.08 0.13
C ALA A 111 15.65 19.02 -0.94
N SER A 112 15.27 18.48 -2.09
CA SER A 112 14.56 19.19 -3.15
C SER A 112 13.63 18.23 -3.87
N ASN A 113 12.45 18.71 -4.23
CA ASN A 113 11.43 17.92 -4.91
C ASN A 113 11.15 18.51 -6.30
N PRO A 114 10.97 17.66 -7.34
CA PRO A 114 10.68 18.12 -8.70
C PRO A 114 9.27 18.71 -8.87
N PHE A 115 8.37 18.47 -7.91
CA PHE A 115 7.04 19.04 -7.84
C PHE A 115 6.57 19.06 -6.38
N THR A 116 5.64 19.95 -6.02
CA THR A 116 5.12 20.08 -4.64
C THR A 116 3.60 20.19 -4.58
N ARG A 117 2.94 20.14 -5.74
CA ARG A 117 1.49 20.26 -5.89
C ARG A 117 0.97 19.15 -6.78
N PHE A 118 -0.23 18.69 -6.46
CA PHE A 118 -1.03 17.87 -7.34
C PHE A 118 -1.63 18.72 -8.47
N GLU A 119 -1.96 18.06 -9.57
CA GLU A 119 -2.66 18.64 -10.71
C GLU A 119 -3.97 17.85 -10.88
N THR A 120 -5.08 18.57 -11.03
CA THR A 120 -6.44 17.99 -11.05
C THR A 120 -6.76 17.21 -12.32
N ASN A 121 -5.89 17.27 -13.33
CA ASN A 121 -5.98 16.50 -14.57
C ASN A 121 -5.06 15.28 -14.58
N ARG A 122 -4.41 14.92 -13.46
CA ARG A 122 -3.47 13.80 -13.38
C ARG A 122 -3.77 12.83 -12.24
N SER A 123 -3.41 11.57 -12.47
CA SER A 123 -3.30 10.52 -11.45
C SER A 123 -1.88 10.43 -10.90
N TYR A 124 -1.77 10.03 -9.64
CA TYR A 124 -0.53 9.95 -8.86
C TYR A 124 -0.44 8.63 -8.12
N PHE A 125 0.77 8.08 -8.05
CA PHE A 125 1.05 6.99 -7.10
C PHE A 125 1.38 7.57 -5.74
N VAL A 126 0.78 7.04 -4.68
CA VAL A 126 1.10 7.40 -3.30
C VAL A 126 1.41 6.12 -2.53
N TYR A 127 2.57 6.10 -1.87
CA TYR A 127 2.97 5.00 -0.99
C TYR A 127 2.58 5.32 0.44
N LEU A 128 1.73 4.47 1.02
CA LEU A 128 1.23 4.60 2.39
C LEU A 128 1.96 3.60 3.31
N ASN A 129 2.49 4.10 4.43
CA ASN A 129 3.14 3.26 5.44
C ASN A 129 2.11 2.50 6.30
N SER A 130 0.96 3.13 6.56
CA SER A 130 -0.18 2.55 7.27
C SER A 130 -1.49 2.90 6.59
N VAL A 131 -2.56 2.17 6.92
CA VAL A 131 -3.90 2.45 6.39
C VAL A 131 -4.46 3.66 7.15
N SER A 132 -4.52 4.83 6.52
CA SER A 132 -5.38 5.92 6.98
C SER A 132 -5.63 6.94 5.88
N GLY A 133 -6.90 7.29 5.65
CA GLY A 133 -7.29 8.52 4.97
C GLY A 133 -8.39 8.39 3.91
N SER A 134 -9.03 9.52 3.66
CA SER A 134 -9.81 9.83 2.46
C SER A 134 -9.38 11.23 2.04
N ILE A 135 -9.28 11.49 0.74
CA ILE A 135 -8.88 12.79 0.23
C ILE A 135 -10.15 13.59 -0.08
N GLU A 136 -10.23 14.84 0.40
CA GLU A 136 -11.35 15.75 0.13
C GLU A 136 -11.08 16.64 -1.09
N PRO A 137 -12.01 16.66 -2.04
CA PRO A 137 -12.21 17.80 -2.92
C PRO A 137 -13.52 18.50 -2.58
N ASN A 138 -13.40 19.72 -2.10
CA ASN A 138 -14.48 20.68 -1.92
C ASN A 138 -15.34 20.78 -3.19
N SER A 139 -16.63 20.50 -3.02
CA SER A 139 -17.66 20.54 -4.06
C SER A 139 -17.72 21.89 -4.76
N ASN A 140 -17.97 21.89 -6.07
CA ASN A 140 -19.09 22.57 -6.73
C ASN A 140 -19.03 22.28 -8.23
N THR A 141 -20.18 21.86 -8.79
CA THR A 141 -20.51 21.65 -10.22
C THR A 141 -19.35 21.16 -11.10
N ASN A 142 -19.31 19.86 -11.39
CA ASN A 142 -18.29 19.25 -12.25
C ASN A 142 -18.62 19.58 -13.72
N PRO A 143 -17.87 20.49 -14.38
CA PRO A 143 -18.01 20.63 -15.82
C PRO A 143 -17.47 19.38 -16.49
N ASP A 144 -17.91 19.14 -17.72
CA ASP A 144 -17.21 18.25 -18.64
C ASP A 144 -15.71 18.59 -18.64
N MET A 145 -14.85 17.57 -18.63
CA MET A 145 -13.40 17.76 -18.53
C MET A 145 -12.72 17.18 -19.76
N ASN A 146 -11.85 17.98 -20.37
CA ASN A 146 -11.01 17.55 -21.47
C ASN A 146 -9.56 17.45 -20.99
N ILE A 147 -8.96 16.28 -21.15
CA ILE A 147 -7.55 16.04 -20.81
C ILE A 147 -6.80 15.68 -22.09
N THR A 148 -5.78 16.47 -22.41
CA THR A 148 -4.87 16.14 -23.52
C THR A 148 -3.99 14.97 -23.13
N LEU A 149 -4.02 13.90 -23.93
CA LEU A 149 -3.09 12.79 -23.83
C LEU A 149 -2.02 12.96 -24.89
N THR A 150 -0.76 12.71 -24.53
CA THR A 150 0.34 12.65 -25.50
C THR A 150 0.42 11.24 -26.10
N THR A 151 1.09 11.10 -27.24
CA THR A 151 1.53 9.79 -27.72
C THR A 151 2.32 9.07 -26.62
N GLY A 152 2.02 7.78 -26.40
CA GLY A 152 2.57 6.99 -25.30
C GLY A 152 1.65 6.93 -24.09
N TRP A 153 2.22 6.75 -22.90
CA TRP A 153 1.46 6.68 -21.65
C TRP A 153 1.16 8.06 -21.08
N SER A 154 -0.10 8.25 -20.68
CA SER A 154 -0.59 9.40 -19.92
C SER A 154 -1.34 8.93 -18.68
N THR A 155 -1.37 9.75 -17.62
CA THR A 155 -2.09 9.44 -16.37
C THR A 155 -3.27 10.37 -16.14
N PRO A 156 -4.31 10.38 -16.99
CA PRO A 156 -5.43 11.30 -16.83
C PRO A 156 -6.13 11.08 -15.47
N ALA A 157 -6.52 12.16 -14.80
CA ALA A 157 -7.36 12.04 -13.60
C ALA A 157 -8.74 11.47 -13.95
N TRP A 158 -9.36 10.80 -12.97
CA TRP A 158 -10.80 10.56 -12.94
C TRP A 158 -11.49 11.69 -12.16
N PRO A 159 -12.27 12.57 -12.81
CA PRO A 159 -12.73 13.81 -12.19
C PRO A 159 -14.09 13.72 -11.47
N TYR A 160 -14.70 12.54 -11.40
CA TYR A 160 -16.09 12.39 -10.93
C TYR A 160 -16.25 11.51 -9.68
N GLU A 161 -17.36 11.78 -8.98
CA GLU A 161 -17.79 11.13 -7.74
C GLU A 161 -18.69 9.91 -7.95
N PHE A 162 -18.67 9.31 -9.16
CA PHE A 162 -19.40 8.08 -9.44
C PHE A 162 -18.51 7.08 -10.20
N ASP A 163 -18.90 5.81 -10.12
CA ASP A 163 -18.22 4.73 -10.83
C ASP A 163 -18.66 4.71 -12.29
N VAL A 164 -17.75 4.43 -13.21
CA VAL A 164 -18.09 4.34 -14.63
C VAL A 164 -17.42 3.18 -15.32
N ASN A 165 -18.11 2.66 -16.33
CA ASN A 165 -17.45 1.83 -17.32
C ASN A 165 -16.60 2.72 -18.24
N PHE A 166 -15.27 2.59 -18.20
CA PHE A 166 -14.39 3.46 -18.99
C PHE A 166 -14.56 3.30 -20.50
N THR A 167 -15.19 2.22 -20.98
CA THR A 167 -15.52 2.07 -22.40
C THR A 167 -16.44 3.17 -22.92
N ARG A 168 -17.12 3.90 -22.03
CA ARG A 168 -17.97 5.05 -22.36
C ARG A 168 -17.18 6.29 -22.81
N TYR A 169 -15.93 6.44 -22.37
CA TYR A 169 -15.05 7.55 -22.78
C TYR A 169 -13.80 7.08 -23.53
N PHE A 170 -13.47 5.78 -23.46
CA PHE A 170 -12.32 5.20 -24.11
C PHE A 170 -12.58 4.96 -25.60
N ASN A 171 -12.00 5.80 -26.45
CA ASN A 171 -12.05 5.62 -27.90
C ASN A 171 -10.98 4.61 -28.39
N SER A 172 -11.40 3.40 -28.77
CA SER A 172 -10.52 2.32 -29.24
C SER A 172 -9.83 2.55 -30.59
N THR A 173 -10.20 3.61 -31.32
CA THR A 173 -9.51 3.99 -32.58
C THR A 173 -8.20 4.73 -32.33
N VAL A 174 -8.05 5.35 -31.14
CA VAL A 174 -6.91 6.19 -30.77
C VAL A 174 -6.21 5.68 -29.51
N HIS A 175 -6.94 5.05 -28.60
CA HIS A 175 -6.41 4.46 -27.38
C HIS A 175 -6.24 2.94 -27.53
N ARG A 176 -5.10 2.43 -27.10
CA ARG A 176 -4.75 1.00 -27.27
C ARG A 176 -4.85 0.20 -25.99
N TYR A 177 -4.46 0.82 -24.88
CA TYR A 177 -4.44 0.19 -23.57
C TYR A 177 -4.99 1.13 -22.51
N HIS A 178 -5.71 0.55 -21.57
CA HIS A 178 -6.10 1.18 -20.32
C HIS A 178 -5.51 0.36 -19.19
N MET A 179 -4.85 0.99 -18.22
CA MET A 179 -4.40 0.30 -17.02
C MET A 179 -5.01 0.94 -15.79
N LYS A 180 -5.47 0.06 -14.91
CA LYS A 180 -5.93 0.40 -13.57
C LYS A 180 -5.04 -0.30 -12.56
N TRP A 181 -4.71 0.40 -11.48
CA TRP A 181 -3.96 -0.19 -10.38
C TRP A 181 -4.92 -0.91 -9.43
N ASN A 182 -4.64 -2.18 -9.12
CA ASN A 182 -5.31 -2.88 -8.04
C ASN A 182 -4.47 -2.73 -6.77
N ALA A 183 -4.92 -1.87 -5.85
CA ALA A 183 -4.22 -1.61 -4.60
C ALA A 183 -4.19 -2.83 -3.66
N THR A 184 -5.19 -3.72 -3.73
CA THR A 184 -5.21 -4.93 -2.91
C THR A 184 -4.14 -5.93 -3.36
N THR A 185 -3.97 -6.12 -4.67
CA THR A 185 -2.98 -7.07 -5.21
C THR A 185 -1.65 -6.44 -5.58
N GLN A 186 -1.52 -5.11 -5.48
CA GLN A 186 -0.35 -4.32 -5.87
C GLN A 186 0.11 -4.60 -7.31
N GLN A 187 -0.86 -4.68 -8.24
CA GLN A 187 -0.61 -5.02 -9.64
C GLN A 187 -1.48 -4.18 -10.58
N PHE A 188 -0.98 -3.97 -11.81
CA PHE A 188 -1.80 -3.41 -12.87
C PHE A 188 -2.75 -4.44 -13.46
N VAL A 189 -4.01 -4.05 -13.60
CA VAL A 189 -4.98 -4.70 -14.47
C VAL A 189 -4.94 -3.96 -15.80
N ILE A 190 -4.54 -4.65 -16.86
CA ILE A 190 -4.40 -4.09 -18.20
C ILE A 190 -5.58 -4.52 -19.05
N TRP A 191 -6.29 -3.54 -19.60
CA TRP A 191 -7.36 -3.74 -20.54
C TRP A 191 -6.93 -3.31 -21.95
N SER A 192 -7.41 -4.05 -22.94
CA SER A 192 -7.28 -3.69 -24.35
C SER A 192 -8.58 -4.01 -25.08
N PRO A 193 -9.08 -3.13 -25.98
CA PRO A 193 -10.26 -3.42 -26.77
C PRO A 193 -10.03 -4.57 -27.76
N ARG A 194 -8.77 -4.96 -27.98
CA ARG A 194 -8.36 -6.04 -28.89
C ARG A 194 -8.10 -7.36 -28.16
N ALA A 195 -8.26 -7.40 -26.83
CA ALA A 195 -8.12 -8.65 -26.08
C ALA A 195 -9.30 -9.57 -26.37
N ALA A 196 -9.05 -10.88 -26.49
CA ALA A 196 -10.11 -11.87 -26.70
C ALA A 196 -11.09 -11.96 -25.50
N ALA A 197 -10.57 -11.74 -24.29
CA ALA A 197 -11.33 -11.67 -23.05
C ALA A 197 -10.81 -10.51 -22.20
N PRO A 198 -11.29 -9.27 -22.42
CA PRO A 198 -10.84 -8.13 -21.65
C PRO A 198 -11.31 -8.24 -20.18
N PRO A 199 -10.51 -7.78 -19.21
CA PRO A 199 -10.94 -7.71 -17.81
C PRO A 199 -12.09 -6.69 -17.62
N PRO A 200 -12.75 -6.67 -16.45
CA PRO A 200 -13.79 -5.68 -16.16
C PRO A 200 -13.29 -4.25 -16.35
N SER A 201 -14.14 -3.42 -16.94
CA SER A 201 -13.79 -2.05 -17.37
C SER A 201 -14.32 -0.96 -16.43
N LEU A 202 -14.51 -1.28 -15.15
CA LEU A 202 -15.08 -0.38 -14.16
C LEU A 202 -13.98 0.47 -13.49
N MET A 203 -14.12 1.78 -13.55
CA MET A 203 -13.38 2.76 -12.76
C MET A 203 -14.21 3.14 -11.54
N PHE A 204 -13.63 3.02 -10.35
CA PHE A 204 -14.27 3.47 -9.13
C PHE A 204 -13.90 4.92 -8.82
N VAL A 205 -14.70 5.57 -8.00
CA VAL A 205 -14.38 6.90 -7.46
C VAL A 205 -13.00 6.91 -6.79
N GLY A 206 -12.19 7.90 -7.15
CA GLY A 206 -10.84 8.08 -6.61
C GLY A 206 -9.75 7.23 -7.28
N ASP A 207 -10.11 6.23 -8.11
CA ASP A 207 -9.14 5.46 -8.87
C ASP A 207 -8.34 6.39 -9.81
N GLY A 208 -7.03 6.19 -9.85
CA GLY A 208 -6.22 6.69 -10.95
C GLY A 208 -6.04 5.64 -12.04
N GLN A 209 -5.55 6.09 -13.18
CA GLN A 209 -5.45 5.30 -14.40
C GLN A 209 -4.26 5.68 -15.25
N PHE A 210 -3.87 4.76 -16.12
CA PHE A 210 -3.00 5.03 -17.25
C PHE A 210 -3.75 4.75 -18.54
N VAL A 211 -3.58 5.64 -19.51
CA VAL A 211 -4.11 5.47 -20.87
C VAL A 211 -2.95 5.55 -21.84
N TYR A 212 -2.85 4.56 -22.73
CA TYR A 212 -1.92 4.60 -23.84
C TYR A 212 -2.62 5.07 -25.11
N SER A 213 -2.08 6.12 -25.72
CA SER A 213 -2.53 6.66 -27.00
C SER A 213 -1.46 6.49 -28.08
N ASP A 214 -1.87 6.05 -29.27
CA ASP A 214 -0.97 5.97 -30.43
C ASP A 214 -0.65 7.37 -31.00
N VAL A 215 -1.54 8.34 -30.75
CA VAL A 215 -1.42 9.73 -31.20
C VAL A 215 -1.80 10.68 -30.06
N THR A 216 -1.27 11.90 -30.09
CA THR A 216 -1.76 12.98 -29.22
C THR A 216 -3.23 13.23 -29.51
N ASN A 217 -4.06 13.18 -28.47
CA ASN A 217 -5.51 13.35 -28.58
C ASN A 217 -6.10 13.94 -27.29
N VAL A 218 -7.43 14.08 -27.26
CA VAL A 218 -8.15 14.56 -26.08
C VAL A 218 -9.06 13.46 -25.57
N LEU A 219 -8.94 13.16 -24.28
CA LEU A 219 -9.89 12.36 -23.53
C LEU A 219 -10.97 13.28 -22.99
N SER A 220 -12.19 13.13 -23.50
CA SER A 220 -13.34 13.95 -23.12
C SER A 220 -14.24 13.20 -22.15
N TYR A 221 -14.35 13.75 -20.95
CA TYR A 221 -15.29 13.34 -19.94
C TYR A 221 -16.55 14.18 -20.08
N ASN A 222 -17.63 13.58 -20.60
CA ASN A 222 -18.95 14.19 -20.65
C ASN A 222 -19.84 13.56 -19.60
N LYS A 223 -20.23 14.33 -18.57
CA LYS A 223 -20.93 13.77 -17.41
C LYS A 223 -22.25 13.09 -17.81
N THR A 224 -23.04 13.75 -18.65
CA THR A 224 -24.36 13.23 -19.08
C THR A 224 -24.22 11.86 -19.72
N ASN A 225 -23.27 11.68 -20.65
CA ASN A 225 -23.02 10.41 -21.33
C ASN A 225 -22.48 9.32 -20.39
N LEU A 226 -21.83 9.72 -19.29
CA LEU A 226 -21.22 8.80 -18.35
C LEU A 226 -22.20 8.30 -17.28
N THR A 227 -23.29 9.04 -17.03
CA THR A 227 -24.30 8.70 -16.01
C THR A 227 -25.58 8.03 -16.55
N THR A 228 -25.85 8.09 -17.85
CA THR A 228 -27.05 7.50 -18.49
C THR A 228 -26.84 6.08 -18.95
#